data_AF-A0A1G1C3T8-F1
#
_entry.id   AF-A0A1G1C3T8-F1
#
_cell.length_a   1.000
_cell.length_b   1.000
_cell.length_c   1.000
_cell.angle_alpha   90.00
_cell.angle_beta   90.00
_cell.angle_gamma   90.00
#
_symmetry.space_group_name_H-M   'P 1'
#
loop_
_entity.id
_entity.type
_entity.pdbx_description
1 polymer ?
#
loop_
_entity_poly.entity_id
_entity_poly.type
_entity_poly.pdbx_seq_one_letter_code
_entity_poly.pdbx_strand_id
1 'polypeptide(L)'
;MKILIAGEGGQGVQTVAKILAQSAFTEGQEVTYIPNFGVEQRGGLSIAFVIIDSKPIAYPKFKTADVLAILTEKAMSRVKNYQGKQTKILKNSSNLALLEELVKETKIIKLTTLKMITEKILGNKLKK
;
A
#
# COMPACT_ATOMS: atom_id res chain seq x y z
N MET A 1 -1.34 -9.07 -8.67
CA MET A 1 -0.23 -8.62 -7.80
C MET A 1 -0.74 -8.33 -6.39
N LYS A 2 -0.07 -8.88 -5.37
CA LYS A 2 -0.42 -8.83 -3.95
C LYS A 2 0.62 -8.03 -3.18
N ILE A 3 0.20 -6.95 -2.57
CA ILE A 3 1.06 -5.96 -1.93
C ILE A 3 0.60 -5.82 -0.49
N LEU A 4 1.54 -5.90 0.45
CA LEU A 4 1.27 -5.64 1.85
C LEU A 4 2.15 -4.49 2.32
N ILE A 5 1.50 -3.41 2.73
CA ILE A 5 2.14 -2.19 3.21
C ILE A 5 2.02 -2.16 4.73
N ALA A 6 3.11 -1.97 5.46
CA ALA A 6 3.11 -2.01 6.92
C ALA A 6 3.99 -0.92 7.54
N GLY A 7 3.52 -0.36 8.65
CA GLY A 7 4.18 0.69 9.40
C GLY A 7 3.46 0.94 10.72
N GLU A 8 3.61 2.15 11.24
CA GLU A 8 2.93 2.61 12.45
C GLU A 8 1.91 3.70 12.13
N GLY A 9 0.92 3.85 13.02
CA GLY A 9 -0.10 4.89 12.93
C GLY A 9 0.54 6.27 12.83
N GLY A 10 0.15 7.03 11.80
CA GLY A 10 0.71 8.36 11.49
C GLY A 10 1.72 8.37 10.34
N GLN A 11 2.31 7.23 9.96
CA GLN A 11 3.31 7.18 8.88
C GLN A 11 2.70 7.17 7.46
N GLY A 12 1.37 7.16 7.36
CA GLY A 12 0.68 7.25 6.07
C GLY A 12 0.51 5.93 5.31
N VAL A 13 0.65 4.76 5.96
CA VAL A 13 0.38 3.43 5.36
C VAL A 13 -0.94 3.40 4.59
N GLN A 14 -2.02 3.83 5.23
CA GLN A 14 -3.36 3.83 4.62
C GLN A 14 -3.47 4.83 3.47
N THR A 15 -2.73 5.95 3.55
CA THR A 15 -2.70 6.95 2.48
C THR A 15 -2.02 6.39 1.24
N VAL A 16 -0.82 5.81 1.40
CA VAL A 16 -0.07 5.16 0.31
C VAL A 16 -0.91 4.06 -0.33
N ALA A 17 -1.50 3.17 0.48
CA ALA A 17 -2.35 2.09 0.00
C ALA A 17 -3.57 2.58 -0.78
N LYS A 18 -4.25 3.64 -0.31
CA LYS A 18 -5.40 4.23 -1.00
C LYS A 18 -5.01 4.91 -2.30
N ILE A 19 -3.92 5.67 -2.31
CA ILE A 19 -3.40 6.29 -3.54
C ILE A 19 -3.14 5.20 -4.57
N LEU A 20 -2.39 4.17 -4.18
CA LEU A 20 -2.05 3.04 -5.04
C LEU A 20 -3.30 2.32 -5.60
N ALA A 21 -4.25 1.99 -4.72
CA ALA A 21 -5.47 1.30 -5.09
C ALA A 21 -6.33 2.13 -6.05
N GLN A 22 -6.51 3.42 -5.77
CA GLN A 22 -7.27 4.32 -6.63
C GLN A 22 -6.58 4.53 -7.98
N SER A 23 -5.24 4.57 -8.01
CA SER A 23 -4.49 4.72 -9.26
C SER A 23 -4.67 3.51 -10.15
N ALA A 24 -4.53 2.31 -9.60
CA ALA A 24 -4.77 1.07 -10.34
C ALA A 24 -6.22 0.95 -10.83
N PHE A 25 -7.20 1.31 -9.99
CA PHE A 25 -8.62 1.31 -10.38
C PHE A 25 -8.91 2.29 -11.53
N THR A 26 -8.33 3.50 -11.47
CA THR A 26 -8.49 4.52 -12.53
C THR A 26 -7.92 4.04 -13.87
N GLU A 27 -6.99 3.10 -13.84
CA GLU A 27 -6.38 2.49 -15.04
C GLU A 27 -7.10 1.21 -15.49
N GLY A 28 -8.29 0.94 -14.96
CA GLY A 28 -9.13 -0.17 -15.37
C GLY A 28 -8.70 -1.52 -14.80
N GLN A 29 -7.88 -1.55 -13.74
CA GLN A 29 -7.57 -2.78 -13.03
C GLN A 29 -8.64 -3.09 -11.97
N GLU A 30 -8.79 -4.37 -11.67
CA GLU A 30 -9.52 -4.84 -10.51
C GLU A 30 -8.66 -4.67 -9.27
N VAL A 31 -9.23 -4.11 -8.20
CA VAL A 31 -8.48 -3.75 -7.00
C VAL A 31 -9.24 -4.10 -5.73
N THR A 32 -8.55 -4.68 -4.75
CA THR A 32 -9.03 -4.75 -3.37
C THR A 32 -8.09 -4.03 -2.44
N TYR A 33 -8.63 -3.28 -1.50
CA TYR A 33 -7.90 -2.64 -0.42
C TYR A 33 -8.53 -3.03 0.92
N ILE A 34 -7.76 -3.66 1.80
CA ILE A 34 -8.17 -3.98 3.17
C ILE A 34 -7.23 -3.30 4.16
N PRO A 35 -7.73 -2.34 4.94
CA PRO A 35 -6.99 -1.81 6.07
C PRO A 35 -6.97 -2.83 7.23
N ASN A 36 -5.85 -2.88 7.94
CA ASN A 36 -5.72 -3.59 9.21
C ASN A 36 -4.92 -2.72 10.19
N PHE A 37 -5.60 -2.12 11.15
CA PHE A 37 -4.99 -1.32 12.20
C PHE A 37 -5.77 -1.53 13.51
N GLY A 38 -5.05 -1.47 14.64
CA GLY A 38 -5.66 -1.61 15.96
C GLY A 38 -6.43 -0.35 16.39
N VAL A 39 -7.09 -0.44 17.55
CA VAL A 39 -7.77 0.70 18.20
C VAL A 39 -6.83 1.83 18.61
N GLU A 40 -5.52 1.57 18.62
CA GLU A 40 -4.45 2.52 18.95
C GLU A 40 -4.30 3.57 17.82
N GLN A 41 -4.86 4.76 18.03
CA GLN A 41 -4.86 5.85 17.04
C GLN A 41 -3.46 6.41 16.73
N ARG A 42 -2.43 6.15 17.57
CA ARG A 42 -1.04 6.58 17.39
C ARG A 42 -0.05 5.52 17.88
N GLY A 43 1.05 5.31 17.14
CA GLY A 43 2.12 4.36 17.52
C GLY A 43 1.77 2.87 17.40
N GLY A 44 0.49 2.55 17.20
CA GLY A 44 0.02 1.21 16.90
C GLY A 44 0.38 0.77 15.48
N LEU A 45 0.33 -0.54 15.23
CA LEU A 45 0.59 -1.11 13.90
C LEU A 45 -0.49 -0.68 12.91
N SER A 46 -0.03 -0.24 11.73
CA SER A 46 -0.88 0.04 10.58
C SER A 46 -0.43 -0.83 9.41
N ILE A 47 -1.33 -1.67 8.92
CA ILE A 47 -1.12 -2.59 7.81
C ILE A 47 -2.20 -2.34 6.76
N ALA A 48 -1.87 -2.47 5.49
CA ALA A 48 -2.82 -2.45 4.39
C ALA A 48 -2.51 -3.57 3.41
N PHE A 49 -3.53 -4.36 3.08
CA PHE A 49 -3.48 -5.35 2.01
C PHE A 49 -4.03 -4.71 0.74
N VAL A 50 -3.27 -4.80 -0.35
CA VAL A 50 -3.69 -4.33 -1.67
C VAL A 50 -3.50 -5.46 -2.66
N ILE A 51 -4.54 -5.78 -3.44
CA ILE A 51 -4.46 -6.68 -4.58
C ILE A 51 -4.82 -5.86 -5.81
N ILE A 52 -4.01 -5.95 -6.86
CA ILE A 52 -4.25 -5.36 -8.17
C ILE A 52 -4.20 -6.49 -9.18
N ASP A 53 -5.23 -6.68 -9.98
CA ASP A 53 -5.31 -7.75 -10.96
C ASP A 53 -6.04 -7.28 -12.23
N SER A 54 -5.78 -7.94 -13.35
CA SER A 54 -6.51 -7.69 -14.60
C SER A 54 -7.82 -8.47 -14.68
N LYS A 55 -8.09 -9.33 -13.69
CA LYS A 55 -9.28 -10.18 -13.58
C LYS A 55 -9.99 -9.94 -12.24
N PRO A 56 -11.31 -10.25 -12.14
CA PRO A 56 -12.05 -10.11 -10.90
C PRO A 56 -11.39 -10.82 -9.72
N ILE A 57 -11.30 -10.12 -8.59
CA ILE A 57 -10.64 -10.62 -7.38
C ILE A 57 -11.66 -11.33 -6.49
N ALA A 58 -11.58 -12.66 -6.44
CA ALA A 58 -12.52 -13.47 -5.67
C ALA A 58 -12.30 -13.41 -4.14
N TYR A 59 -11.06 -13.21 -3.69
CA TYR A 59 -10.73 -13.18 -2.26
C TYR A 59 -9.66 -12.12 -1.95
N PRO A 60 -9.91 -11.21 -0.97
CA PRO A 60 -9.10 -10.00 -0.80
C PRO A 60 -7.91 -10.18 0.18
N LYS A 61 -7.70 -11.38 0.75
CA LYS A 61 -6.54 -11.70 1.60
C LYS A 61 -5.64 -12.74 0.93
N PHE A 62 -4.38 -12.78 1.31
CA PHE A 62 -3.40 -13.72 0.75
C PHE A 62 -2.43 -14.21 1.83
N LYS A 63 -1.87 -15.42 1.63
CA LYS A 63 -0.84 -15.99 2.53
C LYS A 63 0.56 -15.50 2.22
N THR A 64 0.83 -15.15 0.96
CA THR A 64 2.14 -14.71 0.49
C THR A 64 2.00 -13.45 -0.34
N ALA A 65 2.79 -12.44 -0.02
CA ALA A 65 2.85 -11.18 -0.74
C ALA A 65 3.85 -11.26 -1.90
N ASP A 66 3.55 -10.60 -3.02
CA ASP A 66 4.54 -10.36 -4.06
C ASP A 66 5.49 -9.23 -3.61
N VAL A 67 4.95 -8.22 -2.93
CA VAL A 67 5.69 -7.09 -2.37
C VAL A 67 5.33 -6.84 -0.91
N LEU A 68 6.34 -6.75 -0.05
CA LEU A 68 6.26 -6.23 1.32
C LEU A 68 6.86 -4.84 1.36
N ALA A 69 6.03 -3.82 1.58
CA ALA A 69 6.43 -2.43 1.66
C ALA A 69 6.40 -1.95 3.11
N ILE A 70 7.56 -1.73 3.71
CA ILE A 70 7.75 -1.65 5.15
C ILE A 70 8.32 -0.30 5.55
N LEU A 71 7.63 0.40 6.46
CA LEU A 71 8.04 1.70 6.99
C LEU A 71 8.87 1.61 8.29
N THR A 72 8.75 0.51 9.04
CA THR A 72 9.51 0.29 10.29
C THR A 72 9.86 -1.18 10.51
N GLU A 73 10.97 -1.44 11.20
CA GLU A 73 11.36 -2.80 11.58
C GLU A 73 10.34 -3.46 12.53
N LYS A 74 9.71 -2.69 13.41
CA LYS A 74 8.62 -3.17 14.26
C LYS A 74 7.46 -3.72 13.41
N ALA A 75 7.09 -3.04 12.32
CA ALA A 75 6.08 -3.52 11.40
C ALA A 75 6.54 -4.78 10.65
N MET A 76 7.80 -4.87 10.22
CA MET A 76 8.36 -6.07 9.57
C MET A 76 8.12 -7.34 10.39
N SER A 77 8.41 -7.28 11.70
CA SER A 77 8.27 -8.43 12.60
C SER A 77 6.87 -9.05 12.60
N ARG A 78 5.84 -8.24 12.32
CA ARG A 78 4.43 -8.63 12.33
C ARG A 78 3.95 -9.22 11.02
N VAL A 79 4.62 -8.89 9.93
CA VAL A 79 4.19 -9.26 8.57
C VAL A 79 5.16 -10.22 7.89
N LYS A 80 6.23 -10.65 8.59
CA LYS A 80 7.21 -11.63 8.10
C LYS A 80 6.59 -12.93 7.58
N ASN A 81 5.46 -13.36 8.16
CA ASN A 81 4.79 -14.60 7.77
C ASN A 81 4.15 -14.53 6.37
N TYR A 82 4.04 -13.34 5.78
CA TYR A 82 3.59 -13.15 4.40
C TYR A 82 4.74 -13.21 3.38
N GLN A 83 5.99 -13.34 3.84
CA GLN A 83 7.16 -13.47 2.97
C GLN A 83 7.26 -14.91 2.41
N GLY A 84 7.40 -15.00 1.09
CA GLY A 84 7.79 -16.21 0.37
C GLY A 84 9.14 -16.04 -0.32
N LYS A 85 9.58 -17.08 -1.04
CA LYS A 85 10.90 -17.11 -1.70
C LYS A 85 11.11 -15.98 -2.73
N GLN A 86 10.04 -15.54 -3.38
CA GLN A 86 10.07 -14.51 -4.44
C GLN A 86 9.53 -13.15 -3.97
N THR A 87 9.20 -13.01 -2.69
CA THR A 87 8.65 -11.76 -2.17
C THR A 87 9.71 -10.68 -2.18
N LYS A 88 9.42 -9.56 -2.85
CA LYS A 88 10.27 -8.38 -2.80
C LYS A 88 9.98 -7.58 -1.53
N ILE A 89 11.02 -7.20 -0.81
CA ILE A 89 10.89 -6.36 0.38
C ILE A 89 11.42 -4.97 0.07
N LEU A 90 10.55 -3.97 0.18
CA LEU A 90 10.87 -2.55 0.05
C LEU A 90 10.87 -1.95 1.46
N LYS A 91 12.02 -1.44 1.92
CA LYS A 91 12.15 -0.82 3.24
C LYS A 91 12.48 0.65 3.06
N ASN A 92 11.65 1.54 3.61
CA ASN A 92 11.88 2.97 3.51
C ASN A 92 11.33 3.71 4.73
N SER A 93 11.99 4.76 5.22
CA SER A 93 11.46 5.60 6.31
C SER A 93 10.49 6.67 5.81
N SER A 94 10.49 6.97 4.51
CA SER A 94 9.61 7.95 3.87
C SER A 94 8.48 7.28 3.08
N ASN A 95 7.26 7.73 3.32
CA ASN A 95 6.07 7.25 2.60
C ASN A 95 6.08 7.60 1.11
N LEU A 96 6.67 8.74 0.73
CA LEU A 96 6.77 9.16 -0.66
C LEU A 96 7.73 8.26 -1.44
N ALA A 97 8.91 8.01 -0.89
CA ALA A 97 9.90 7.14 -1.52
C ALA A 97 9.37 5.69 -1.62
N LEU A 98 8.66 5.21 -0.59
CA LEU A 98 7.99 3.91 -0.64
C LEU A 98 6.92 3.85 -1.75
N LEU A 99 6.13 4.91 -1.92
CA LEU A 99 5.12 4.98 -2.97
C LEU A 99 5.76 4.97 -4.37
N GLU A 100 6.87 5.68 -4.57
CA GLU A 100 7.60 5.68 -5.84
C GLU A 100 8.16 4.29 -6.19
N GLU A 101 8.73 3.57 -5.22
CA GLU A 101 9.19 2.20 -5.43
C GLU A 101 8.03 1.26 -5.75
N LEU A 102 6.91 1.35 -5.04
CA LEU A 102 5.71 0.57 -5.32
C LEU A 102 5.19 0.80 -6.74
N VAL A 103 5.16 2.05 -7.20
CA VAL A 103 4.72 2.38 -8.56
C VAL A 103 5.64 1.72 -9.60
N LYS A 104 6.97 1.76 -9.38
CA LYS A 104 7.94 1.07 -10.25
C LYS A 104 7.69 -0.44 -10.31
N GLU A 105 7.35 -1.07 -9.19
CA GLU A 105 7.02 -2.51 -9.16
C GLU A 105 5.70 -2.84 -9.86
N THR A 106 4.68 -1.99 -9.71
CA THR A 106 3.35 -2.25 -10.28
C THR A 106 3.34 -2.21 -11.80
N LYS A 107 4.26 -1.47 -12.44
CA LYS A 107 4.46 -1.28 -13.90
C LYS A 107 3.26 -0.79 -14.72
N ILE A 108 2.06 -0.96 -14.20
CA ILE A 108 0.79 -0.61 -14.83
C ILE A 108 0.46 0.85 -14.51
N ILE A 109 0.83 1.30 -13.29
CA ILE A 109 0.49 2.62 -12.76
C ILE A 109 1.31 3.74 -13.40
N LYS A 110 0.60 4.63 -14.13
CA LYS A 110 1.16 5.85 -14.71
C LYS A 110 1.35 6.92 -13.64
N LEU A 111 2.50 7.60 -13.73
CA LEU A 111 2.87 8.68 -12.80
C LEU A 111 1.86 9.85 -12.82
N THR A 112 1.26 10.14 -13.97
CA THR A 112 0.23 11.20 -14.10
C THR A 112 -1.02 10.87 -13.28
N THR A 113 -1.50 9.62 -13.33
CA THR A 113 -2.64 9.14 -12.54
C THR A 113 -2.35 9.27 -11.05
N LEU A 114 -1.13 8.93 -10.64
CA LEU A 114 -0.68 9.03 -9.26
C LEU A 114 -0.71 10.47 -8.76
N LYS A 115 -0.19 11.43 -9.54
CA LYS A 115 -0.18 12.86 -9.19
C LYS A 115 -1.60 13.39 -8.97
N MET A 116 -2.50 13.14 -9.91
CA MET A 116 -3.90 13.57 -9.82
C MET A 116 -4.60 13.03 -8.56
N ILE A 117 -4.40 11.75 -8.24
CA ILE A 117 -5.00 11.12 -7.06
C ILE A 117 -4.37 11.62 -5.76
N THR A 118 -3.05 11.83 -5.77
CA THR A 118 -2.31 12.38 -4.64
C THR A 118 -2.80 13.80 -4.32
N GLU A 119 -2.96 14.67 -5.32
CA GLU A 119 -3.53 16.01 -5.17
C GLU A 119 -4.96 15.98 -4.67
N LYS A 120 -5.80 15.05 -5.15
CA LYS A 120 -7.18 14.90 -4.67
C LYS A 120 -7.25 14.46 -3.21
N ILE A 121 -6.37 13.55 -2.79
CA ILE A 121 -6.34 13.00 -1.43
C ILE A 121 -5.69 13.97 -0.44
N LEU A 122 -4.60 14.64 -0.83
CA LEU A 122 -3.85 15.57 0.03
C LEU A 122 -4.40 17.00 -0.01
N GLY A 123 -4.88 17.47 -1.16
CA GLY A 123 -5.47 18.80 -1.33
C GLY A 123 -6.76 19.00 -0.53
N ASN A 124 -7.47 17.92 -0.20
CA ASN A 124 -8.64 17.98 0.70
C ASN A 124 -8.29 18.19 2.18
N LYS A 125 -7.02 18.04 2.59
CA LYS A 125 -6.57 18.33 3.97
C LYS A 125 -6.18 19.80 4.19
N LEU A 126 -6.06 20.62 3.15
CA LEU A 126 -5.65 22.03 3.24
C LEU A 126 -6.84 23.01 3.20
N LYS A 127 -8.08 22.52 3.15
CA LYS A 127 -9.31 23.33 3.12
C LYS A 127 -10.09 23.35 4.46
N LYS A 128 -9.44 23.07 5.58
CA LYS A 128 -10.02 23.25 6.92
C LYS A 128 -9.09 24.06 7.79
#